data_AF-A0A9W5IWG2-F1
#
_entry.id   AF-A0A9W5IWG2-F1
#
_cell.length_a   1.000
_cell.length_b   1.000
_cell.length_c   1.000
_cell.angle_alpha   90.00
_cell.angle_beta   90.00
_cell.angle_gamma   90.00
#
_symmetry.space_group_name_H-M   'P 1'
#
loop_
_entity.id
_entity.type
_entity.pdbx_description
1 polymer ?
#
loop_
_entity_poly.entity_id
_entity_poly.type
_entity_poly.pdbx_seq_one_letter_code
_entity_poly.pdbx_strand_id
1 'polypeptide(L)'
;MDNFLEIDYRPFPTKKEIFKHEYRNDPYTENEYMKEFQYYEETPIQNIKLDDSNYIPLTMFLPEGINYLLPIIIKDIQKGAVDGNIPIILEEFIVGLSIDRNLHKMFKFIKKSELLVLKKVLENILFGSCNYIIESVGEVYFFRSLEYLENLLMKS
;
A
#
# COMPACT_ATOMS: atom_id res chain seq x y z
N MET A 1 17.64 -5.77 8.89
CA MET A 1 17.15 -4.37 8.82
C MET A 1 16.93 -3.95 10.26
N ASP A 2 17.82 -3.15 10.84
CA ASP A 2 17.83 -2.99 12.30
C ASP A 2 16.97 -1.83 12.79
N ASN A 3 16.44 -0.99 11.88
CA ASN A 3 15.42 0.01 12.15
C ASN A 3 14.43 0.10 10.98
N PHE A 4 13.15 -0.16 11.24
CA PHE A 4 12.10 0.07 10.25
C PHE A 4 11.84 1.57 10.07
N LEU A 5 11.68 1.98 8.82
CA LEU A 5 11.27 3.33 8.47
C LEU A 5 9.76 3.46 8.68
N GLU A 6 9.33 4.57 9.25
CA GLU A 6 7.92 4.82 9.57
C GLU A 6 7.49 6.21 9.09
N ILE A 7 6.19 6.37 8.91
CA ILE A 7 5.53 7.66 8.68
C ILE A 7 4.37 7.79 9.67
N ASP A 8 3.94 9.03 9.93
CA ASP A 8 2.87 9.28 10.89
C ASP A 8 1.54 8.63 10.46
N TYR A 9 0.81 8.10 11.44
CA TYR A 9 -0.57 7.67 11.23
C TYR A 9 -1.45 8.83 10.79
N ARG A 10 -2.45 8.51 9.97
CA ARG A 10 -3.35 9.48 9.37
C ARG A 10 -4.73 9.39 10.01
N PRO A 11 -5.44 10.51 10.20
CA PRO A 11 -6.84 10.44 10.61
C PRO A 11 -7.65 9.73 9.52
N PHE A 12 -8.73 9.05 9.93
CA PHE A 12 -9.66 8.45 8.98
C PHE A 12 -10.20 9.53 8.02
N PRO A 13 -10.31 9.25 6.71
CA PRO A 13 -10.77 10.24 5.75
C PRO A 13 -12.11 10.86 6.14
N THR A 14 -12.22 12.19 6.03
CA THR A 14 -13.36 12.97 6.53
C THR A 14 -14.69 12.65 5.85
N LYS A 15 -14.64 12.12 4.61
CA LYS A 15 -15.83 11.65 3.88
C LYS A 15 -16.30 10.26 4.31
N LYS A 16 -15.60 9.60 5.24
CA LYS A 16 -15.82 8.22 5.69
C LYS A 16 -15.81 7.13 4.62
N GLU A 17 -15.44 7.47 3.40
CA GLU A 17 -15.42 6.54 2.27
C GLU A 17 -13.97 6.27 1.90
N ILE A 18 -13.55 5.03 2.10
CA ILE A 18 -12.23 4.53 1.69
C ILE A 18 -12.33 3.60 0.49
N PHE A 19 -13.54 3.19 0.10
CA PHE A 19 -13.84 2.36 -1.05
C PHE A 19 -14.57 3.14 -2.13
N LYS A 20 -14.36 2.79 -3.40
CA LYS A 20 -15.08 3.42 -4.50
C LYS A 20 -16.55 2.99 -4.48
N HIS A 21 -17.45 3.95 -4.70
CA HIS A 21 -18.89 3.72 -4.72
C HIS A 21 -19.34 2.61 -5.69
N GLU A 22 -18.67 2.47 -6.82
CA GLU A 22 -18.99 1.46 -7.83
C GLU A 22 -18.85 0.02 -7.31
N TYR A 23 -17.97 -0.22 -6.33
CA TYR A 23 -17.84 -1.52 -5.67
C TYR A 23 -18.70 -1.59 -4.40
N ARG A 24 -18.79 -0.50 -3.65
CA ARG A 24 -19.55 -0.48 -2.39
C ARG A 24 -21.06 -0.62 -2.60
N ASN A 25 -21.57 -0.16 -3.75
CA ASN A 25 -22.98 -0.16 -4.10
C ASN A 25 -23.35 -1.25 -5.13
N ASP A 26 -22.38 -2.04 -5.60
CA ASP A 26 -22.65 -3.20 -6.44
C ASP A 26 -23.09 -4.37 -5.56
N PRO A 27 -24.31 -4.93 -5.71
CA PRO A 27 -24.84 -5.94 -4.79
C PRO A 27 -24.01 -7.23 -4.73
N TYR A 28 -23.33 -7.60 -5.82
CA TYR A 28 -22.49 -8.80 -5.84
C TYR A 28 -21.20 -8.58 -5.06
N THR A 29 -20.51 -7.48 -5.38
CA THR A 29 -19.26 -7.09 -4.72
C THR A 29 -19.50 -6.79 -3.23
N GLU A 30 -20.59 -6.08 -2.91
CA GLU A 30 -20.97 -5.81 -1.52
C GLU A 30 -21.19 -7.10 -0.74
N ASN A 31 -21.95 -8.05 -1.28
CA ASN A 31 -22.22 -9.31 -0.58
C ASN A 31 -20.95 -10.17 -0.40
N GLU A 32 -20.03 -10.12 -1.36
CA GLU A 32 -18.75 -10.85 -1.30
C GLU A 32 -17.80 -10.26 -0.26
N TYR A 33 -17.63 -8.93 -0.23
CA TYR A 33 -16.62 -8.22 0.58
C TYR A 33 -17.19 -7.45 1.78
N MET A 34 -18.45 -7.72 2.19
CA MET A 34 -19.12 -6.96 3.24
C MET A 34 -18.32 -6.90 4.54
N LYS A 35 -17.70 -8.03 4.93
CA LYS A 35 -16.93 -8.13 6.17
C LYS A 35 -15.63 -7.34 6.09
N GLU A 36 -14.96 -7.40 4.94
CA GLU A 36 -13.72 -6.70 4.67
C GLU A 36 -13.98 -5.19 4.63
N PHE A 37 -15.06 -4.74 3.97
CA PHE A 37 -15.49 -3.34 4.01
C PHE A 37 -15.68 -2.84 5.45
N GLN A 38 -16.45 -3.58 6.26
CA GLN A 38 -16.64 -3.24 7.68
C GLN A 38 -15.31 -3.25 8.45
N TYR A 39 -14.46 -4.23 8.20
CA TYR A 39 -13.17 -4.34 8.87
C TYR A 39 -12.32 -3.09 8.66
N TYR A 40 -12.14 -2.63 7.43
CA TYR A 40 -11.31 -1.46 7.16
C TYR A 40 -11.97 -0.13 7.57
N GLU A 41 -13.31 -0.04 7.58
CA GLU A 41 -14.05 1.18 7.94
C GLU A 41 -14.21 1.36 9.46
N GLU A 42 -14.30 0.27 10.22
CA GLU A 42 -14.60 0.30 11.65
C GLU A 42 -13.39 0.00 12.54
N THR A 43 -12.31 -0.57 11.99
CA THR A 43 -11.09 -0.87 12.75
C THR A 43 -10.15 0.34 12.79
N PRO A 44 -9.68 0.77 13.98
CA PRO A 44 -8.63 1.78 14.08
C PRO A 44 -7.38 1.38 13.30
N ILE A 45 -6.75 2.31 12.57
CA ILE A 45 -5.58 2.01 11.71
C ILE A 45 -4.47 1.21 12.41
N GLN A 46 -4.25 1.44 13.70
CA GLN A 46 -3.19 0.77 14.45
C GLN A 46 -3.46 -0.74 14.64
N ASN A 47 -4.73 -1.15 14.49
CA ASN A 47 -5.21 -2.51 14.66
C ASN A 47 -5.52 -3.20 13.32
N ILE A 48 -5.45 -2.47 12.21
CA ILE A 48 -5.58 -3.05 10.88
C ILE A 48 -4.36 -3.94 10.61
N LYS A 49 -4.63 -5.16 10.14
CA LYS A 49 -3.65 -6.13 9.68
C LYS A 49 -3.84 -6.30 8.19
N LEU A 50 -2.77 -6.05 7.43
CA LEU A 50 -2.74 -6.28 6.01
C LEU A 50 -2.29 -7.72 5.76
N ASP A 51 -3.18 -8.67 6.03
CA ASP A 51 -2.98 -10.10 5.81
C ASP A 51 -4.01 -10.66 4.81
N ASP A 52 -3.79 -11.89 4.35
CA ASP A 52 -4.66 -12.51 3.36
C ASP A 52 -6.04 -12.89 3.93
N SER A 53 -6.26 -12.79 5.25
CA SER A 53 -7.55 -13.13 5.87
C SER A 53 -8.60 -12.04 5.72
N ASN A 54 -8.17 -10.78 5.54
CA ASN A 54 -9.03 -9.64 5.25
C ASN A 54 -8.66 -9.01 3.90
N TYR A 55 -8.24 -9.86 2.96
CA TYR A 55 -7.83 -9.40 1.64
C TYR A 55 -9.01 -8.78 0.88
N ILE A 56 -8.77 -7.59 0.36
CA ILE A 56 -9.63 -6.94 -0.62
C ILE A 56 -8.75 -6.22 -1.64
N PRO A 57 -9.02 -6.32 -2.96
CA PRO A 57 -8.15 -5.75 -3.97
C PRO A 57 -7.92 -4.25 -3.78
N LEU A 58 -6.68 -3.77 -3.92
CA LEU A 58 -6.36 -2.34 -3.79
C LEU A 58 -7.09 -1.48 -4.81
N THR A 59 -7.45 -2.07 -5.95
CA THR A 59 -8.25 -1.42 -7.00
C THR A 59 -9.63 -0.99 -6.52
N MET A 60 -10.18 -1.59 -5.46
CA MET A 60 -11.47 -1.22 -4.88
C MET A 60 -11.40 0.02 -3.99
N PHE A 61 -10.21 0.37 -3.49
CA PHE A 61 -10.03 1.54 -2.64
C PHE A 61 -10.05 2.84 -3.44
N LEU A 62 -10.55 3.90 -2.79
CA LEU A 62 -10.29 5.27 -3.20
C LEU A 62 -8.80 5.61 -2.96
N PRO A 63 -8.21 6.54 -3.74
CA PRO A 63 -6.86 7.03 -3.48
C PRO A 63 -6.65 7.50 -2.03
N GLU A 64 -7.64 8.16 -1.43
CA GLU A 64 -7.66 8.59 -0.04
C GLU A 64 -7.63 7.42 0.95
N GLY A 65 -8.28 6.29 0.61
CA GLY A 65 -8.27 5.05 1.38
C GLY A 65 -6.89 4.40 1.38
N ILE A 66 -6.26 4.25 0.20
CA ILE A 66 -4.89 3.72 0.13
C ILE A 66 -3.91 4.67 0.82
N ASN A 67 -4.12 5.99 0.67
CA ASN A 67 -3.34 6.99 1.39
C ASN A 67 -3.51 6.82 2.91
N TYR A 68 -4.72 6.62 3.42
CA TYR A 68 -4.94 6.34 4.84
C TYR A 68 -4.13 5.11 5.32
N LEU A 69 -4.09 4.03 4.53
CA LEU A 69 -3.36 2.80 4.86
C LEU A 69 -1.84 2.86 4.65
N LEU A 70 -1.30 3.91 4.01
CA LEU A 70 0.14 3.98 3.69
C LEU A 70 1.09 3.75 4.88
N PRO A 71 0.85 4.25 6.10
CA PRO A 71 1.73 4.02 7.24
C PRO A 71 1.89 2.53 7.57
N ILE A 72 0.79 1.77 7.54
CA ILE A 72 0.82 0.33 7.81
C ILE A 72 1.38 -0.45 6.63
N ILE A 73 1.12 -0.03 5.39
CA ILE A 73 1.71 -0.62 4.18
C ILE A 73 3.24 -0.53 4.23
N ILE A 74 3.79 0.65 4.53
CA ILE A 74 5.25 0.88 4.63
C ILE A 74 5.86 -0.02 5.70
N LYS A 75 5.21 -0.12 6.86
CA LYS A 75 5.66 -0.94 7.96
C LYS A 75 5.64 -2.43 7.60
N ASP A 76 4.54 -2.92 7.06
CA ASP A 76 4.35 -4.36 6.84
C ASP A 76 5.11 -4.87 5.62
N ILE A 77 5.38 -4.05 4.60
CA ILE A 77 6.30 -4.40 3.51
C ILE A 77 7.71 -4.69 4.06
N GLN A 78 8.20 -3.86 4.99
CA GLN A 78 9.52 -4.06 5.58
C GLN A 78 9.58 -5.30 6.47
N LYS A 79 8.54 -5.55 7.27
CA LYS A 79 8.43 -6.80 8.03
C LYS A 79 8.41 -8.01 7.12
N GLY A 80 7.57 -7.99 6.08
CA GLY A 80 7.46 -9.10 5.15
C GLY A 80 8.76 -9.40 4.41
N ALA A 81 9.55 -8.37 4.11
CA ALA A 81 10.89 -8.52 3.55
C ALA A 81 11.88 -9.21 4.52
N VAL A 82 11.75 -8.98 5.83
CA VAL A 82 12.56 -9.64 6.87
C VAL A 82 12.07 -11.06 7.15
N ASP A 83 10.76 -11.22 7.27
CA ASP A 83 10.12 -12.48 7.63
C ASP A 83 10.09 -13.50 6.47
N GLY A 84 10.35 -13.03 5.24
CA GLY A 84 10.30 -13.86 4.04
C GLY A 84 8.87 -14.27 3.68
N ASN A 85 7.88 -13.42 3.98
CA ASN A 85 6.49 -13.61 3.61
C ASN A 85 5.80 -12.27 3.43
N ILE A 86 5.17 -12.05 2.28
CA ILE A 86 4.45 -10.81 1.98
C ILE A 86 3.00 -11.14 1.56
N PRO A 87 1.99 -10.58 2.23
CA PRO A 87 0.59 -10.74 1.84
C PRO A 87 0.27 -10.11 0.48
N ILE A 88 -0.75 -10.65 -0.20
CA ILE A 88 -1.10 -10.29 -1.59
C ILE A 88 -1.35 -8.79 -1.72
N ILE A 89 -2.02 -8.17 -0.75
CA ILE A 89 -2.33 -6.73 -0.78
C ILE A 89 -1.07 -5.85 -0.82
N LEU A 90 0.05 -6.31 -0.23
CA LEU A 90 1.31 -5.57 -0.24
C LEU A 90 2.08 -5.81 -1.54
N GLU A 91 1.99 -7.01 -2.12
CA GLU A 91 2.49 -7.28 -3.48
C GLU A 91 1.76 -6.40 -4.51
N GLU A 92 0.43 -6.35 -4.43
CA GLU A 92 -0.41 -5.47 -5.26
C GLU A 92 0.00 -4.01 -5.13
N PHE A 93 0.34 -3.57 -3.93
CA PHE A 93 0.83 -2.22 -3.72
C PHE A 93 2.13 -1.98 -4.51
N ILE A 94 3.12 -2.86 -4.34
CA ILE A 94 4.42 -2.72 -5.01
C ILE A 94 4.28 -2.78 -6.53
N VAL A 95 3.50 -3.72 -7.05
CA VAL A 95 3.20 -3.80 -8.48
C VAL A 95 2.45 -2.56 -8.94
N GLY A 96 1.42 -2.15 -8.21
CA GLY A 96 0.56 -1.02 -8.52
C GLY A 96 1.30 0.32 -8.57
N LEU A 97 2.37 0.51 -7.80
CA LEU A 97 3.26 1.66 -7.92
C LEU A 97 3.79 1.87 -9.34
N SER A 98 3.98 0.79 -10.10
CA SER A 98 4.53 0.87 -11.45
C SER A 98 3.48 1.01 -12.56
N ILE A 99 2.23 0.58 -12.34
CA ILE A 99 1.23 0.45 -13.41
C ILE A 99 -0.18 0.96 -13.06
N ASP A 100 -0.54 1.09 -11.79
CA ASP A 100 -1.91 1.42 -11.37
C ASP A 100 -2.13 2.93 -11.27
N ARG A 101 -2.97 3.45 -12.17
CA ARG A 101 -3.37 4.87 -12.20
C ARG A 101 -4.13 5.33 -10.95
N ASN A 102 -4.88 4.45 -10.30
CA ASN A 102 -5.60 4.76 -9.05
C ASN A 102 -4.60 4.98 -7.91
N LEU A 103 -3.63 4.08 -7.80
CA LEU A 103 -2.54 4.21 -6.84
C LEU A 103 -1.70 5.47 -7.15
N HIS A 104 -1.45 5.76 -8.43
CA HIS A 104 -0.77 7.01 -8.82
C HIS A 104 -1.50 8.28 -8.37
N LYS A 105 -2.83 8.27 -8.32
CA LYS A 105 -3.61 9.43 -7.83
C LYS A 105 -3.39 9.67 -6.34
N MET A 106 -3.07 8.65 -5.55
CA MET A 106 -2.83 8.80 -4.11
C MET A 106 -1.59 9.64 -3.82
N PHE A 107 -0.60 9.68 -4.70
CA PHE A 107 0.58 10.54 -4.53
C PHE A 107 0.29 12.04 -4.48
N LYS A 108 -0.90 12.48 -4.88
CA LYS A 108 -1.36 13.87 -4.69
C LYS A 108 -1.51 14.24 -3.21
N PHE A 109 -1.63 13.27 -2.32
CA PHE A 109 -1.84 13.46 -0.88
C PHE A 109 -0.58 13.20 -0.05
N ILE A 110 0.52 12.76 -0.67
CA ILE A 110 1.74 12.32 0.01
C ILE A 110 2.75 13.48 0.06
N LYS A 111 3.37 13.69 1.23
CA LYS A 111 4.44 14.68 1.41
C LYS A 111 5.74 14.18 0.78
N LYS A 112 6.59 15.11 0.35
CA LYS A 112 7.92 14.78 -0.18
C LYS A 112 8.77 13.92 0.77
N SER A 113 8.69 14.16 2.08
CA SER A 113 9.39 13.35 3.08
C SER A 113 8.90 11.90 3.13
N GLU A 114 7.61 11.67 2.94
CA GLU A 114 7.01 10.33 2.95
C GLU A 114 7.33 9.58 1.64
N LEU A 115 7.40 10.29 0.51
CA LEU A 115 7.91 9.74 -0.75
C LEU A 115 9.35 9.24 -0.61
N LEU A 116 10.21 10.01 0.06
CA LEU A 116 11.60 9.60 0.33
C LEU A 116 11.65 8.34 1.20
N VAL A 117 10.77 8.23 2.21
CA VAL A 117 10.65 7.03 3.03
C VAL A 117 10.25 5.82 2.19
N LEU A 118 9.17 5.92 1.40
CA LEU A 118 8.70 4.83 0.56
C LEU A 118 9.78 4.39 -0.44
N LYS A 119 10.43 5.36 -1.09
CA LYS A 119 11.57 5.08 -1.99
C LYS A 119 12.66 4.29 -1.26
N LYS A 120 13.04 4.75 -0.06
CA LYS A 120 14.11 4.12 0.72
C LYS A 120 13.76 2.69 1.15
N VAL A 121 12.48 2.43 1.47
CA VAL A 121 11.99 1.08 1.75
C VAL A 121 12.19 0.16 0.55
N LEU A 122 11.77 0.60 -0.65
CA LEU A 122 11.93 -0.20 -1.87
C LEU A 122 13.40 -0.41 -2.24
N GLU A 123 14.25 0.61 -2.09
CA GLU A 123 15.70 0.48 -2.27
C GLU A 123 16.30 -0.54 -1.31
N ASN A 124 15.94 -0.49 -0.03
CA ASN A 124 16.48 -1.42 0.96
C ASN A 124 16.01 -2.87 0.71
N ILE A 125 14.84 -3.05 0.08
CA ILE A 125 14.38 -4.38 -0.34
C ILE A 125 15.18 -4.86 -1.55
N LEU A 126 15.25 -4.04 -2.60
CA LEU A 126 15.88 -4.38 -3.86
C LEU A 126 17.40 -4.61 -3.73
N PHE A 127 18.07 -3.79 -2.92
CA PHE A 127 19.52 -3.85 -2.71
C PHE A 127 19.91 -4.51 -1.39
N GLY A 128 18.94 -4.79 -0.52
CA GLY A 128 19.14 -5.66 0.64
C GLY A 128 19.01 -7.12 0.21
N SER A 129 19.53 -8.04 1.01
CA SER A 129 19.45 -9.48 0.74
C SER A 129 18.03 -10.06 0.96
N CYS A 130 16.99 -9.36 0.51
CA CYS A 130 15.58 -9.72 0.64
C CYS A 130 15.11 -10.47 -0.62
N ASN A 131 15.77 -11.58 -0.97
CA ASN A 131 15.53 -12.24 -2.26
C ASN A 131 14.10 -12.77 -2.42
N TYR A 132 13.47 -13.22 -1.33
CA TYR A 132 12.12 -13.81 -1.37
C TYR A 132 11.07 -12.86 -1.97
N ILE A 133 11.00 -11.63 -1.47
CA ILE A 133 10.00 -10.65 -1.93
C ILE A 133 10.29 -10.17 -3.37
N ILE A 134 11.56 -10.13 -3.77
CA ILE A 134 11.94 -9.84 -5.16
C ILE A 134 11.47 -10.96 -6.08
N GLU A 135 11.58 -12.22 -5.63
CA GLU A 135 11.13 -13.40 -6.40
C GLU A 135 9.60 -13.48 -6.50
N SER A 136 8.84 -13.17 -5.44
CA SER A 136 7.36 -13.25 -5.51
C SER A 136 6.75 -12.07 -6.30
N VAL A 137 7.23 -10.85 -6.08
CA VAL A 137 6.70 -9.66 -6.75
C VAL A 137 7.28 -9.50 -8.16
N GLY A 138 8.57 -9.75 -8.33
CA GLY A 138 9.34 -9.54 -9.56
C GLY A 138 10.17 -8.26 -9.54
N GLU A 139 11.48 -8.42 -9.75
CA GLU A 139 12.49 -7.33 -9.73
C GLU A 139 12.13 -6.14 -10.65
N VAL A 140 11.54 -6.41 -11.81
CA VAL A 140 11.13 -5.38 -12.78
C VAL A 140 10.16 -4.37 -12.19
N TYR A 141 9.28 -4.80 -11.28
CA TYR A 141 8.29 -3.92 -10.65
C TYR A 141 8.93 -3.00 -9.62
N PHE A 142 9.97 -3.47 -8.90
CA PHE A 142 10.75 -2.63 -8.01
C PHE A 142 11.47 -1.52 -8.77
N PHE A 143 12.18 -1.85 -9.86
CA PHE A 143 12.87 -0.85 -10.67
C PHE A 143 11.91 0.20 -11.23
N ARG A 144 10.78 -0.21 -11.82
CA ARG A 144 9.78 0.72 -12.35
C ARG A 144 9.16 1.59 -11.27
N SER A 145 8.90 1.03 -10.09
CA SER A 145 8.37 1.77 -8.95
C SER A 145 9.36 2.82 -8.45
N LEU A 146 10.64 2.47 -8.35
CA LEU A 146 11.70 3.41 -7.98
C LEU A 146 11.87 4.53 -9.02
N GLU A 147 11.86 4.20 -10.30
CA GLU A 147 11.89 5.18 -11.40
C GLU A 147 10.70 6.15 -11.32
N TYR A 148 9.50 5.62 -11.06
CA TYR A 148 8.31 6.45 -10.90
C TYR A 148 8.42 7.39 -9.70
N LEU A 149 8.87 6.89 -8.54
CA LEU A 149 9.06 7.70 -7.34
C LEU A 149 10.13 8.78 -7.53
N GLU A 150 11.23 8.49 -8.21
CA GLU A 150 12.25 9.49 -8.57
C GLU A 150 11.67 10.61 -9.43
N ASN A 151 10.89 10.25 -10.45
CA ASN A 151 10.22 11.23 -11.30
C ASN A 151 9.25 12.13 -10.51
N LEU A 152 8.58 11.60 -9.48
CA LEU A 152 7.76 12.41 -8.59
C LEU A 152 8.60 13.36 -7.73
N LEU A 153 9.70 12.86 -7.16
CA LEU A 153 10.60 13.65 -6.30
C LEU A 153 11.29 14.80 -7.03
N MET A 154 11.59 14.64 -8.32
CA MET A 154 12.15 15.69 -9.17
C MET A 154 11.13 16.79 -9.52
N LYS A 155 9.83 16.45 -9.52
CA LYS A 155 8.73 17.38 -9.85
C LYS A 155 8.15 18.08 -8.62
N SER A 156 8.38 17.54 -7.42
CA SER A 156 7.94 18.07 -6.12
C SER A 156 8.94 19.05 -5.52
#